data_AF-A0A081BE83-F1
#
_entry.id   AF-A0A081BE83-F1
#
_cell.length_a   1.000
_cell.length_b   1.000
_cell.length_c   1.000
_cell.angle_alpha   90.00
_cell.angle_beta   90.00
_cell.angle_gamma   90.00
#
_symmetry.space_group_name_H-M   'P 1'
#
loop_
_entity.id
_entity.type
_entity.pdbx_description
1 polymer ?
#
loop_
_entity_poly.entity_id
_entity_poly.type
_entity_poly.pdbx_seq_one_letter_code
_entity_poly.pdbx_strand_id
1 'polypeptide(L)' 'QGGKDVIALPDGTARGWLQDGDEVIIGATAMGADGTRLSFGTLTGRVAPAV' A
#
# COMPACT_ATOMS: atom_id res chain seq x y z
N GLN A 1 -3.14 14.44 -8.71
CA GLN A 1 -4.30 15.16 -8.13
C GLN A 1 -4.13 15.50 -6.63
N GLY A 2 -2.92 15.64 -6.07
CA GLY A 2 -2.68 16.27 -4.76
C GLY A 2 -3.52 15.80 -3.55
N GLY A 3 -3.99 14.55 -3.52
CA GLY A 3 -4.87 14.02 -2.47
C GLY A 3 -6.34 14.44 -2.53
N LYS A 4 -6.78 15.03 -3.65
CA LYS A 4 -8.18 15.44 -3.86
C LYS A 4 -9.11 14.27 -4.19
N ASP A 5 -8.59 13.22 -4.80
CA ASP A 5 -9.31 11.97 -5.03
C ASP A 5 -9.10 11.06 -3.83
N VAL A 6 -10.08 11.03 -2.94
CA VAL A 6 -9.99 10.31 -1.67
C VAL A 6 -10.26 8.82 -1.89
N ILE A 7 -9.46 7.97 -1.25
CA ILE A 7 -9.62 6.51 -1.23
C ILE A 7 -10.44 6.13 -0.01
N ALA A 8 -11.57 5.45 -0.20
CA ALA A 8 -12.34 4.83 0.89
C ALA A 8 -11.69 3.51 1.30
N LEU A 9 -11.56 3.28 2.62
CA LEU A 9 -10.98 2.08 3.19
C LEU A 9 -12.08 1.15 3.77
N PRO A 10 -11.82 -0.16 3.86
CA PRO A 10 -12.83 -1.13 4.35
C PRO A 10 -13.30 -0.91 5.79
N ASP A 11 -12.53 -0.19 6.60
CA ASP A 11 -12.87 0.18 7.98
C ASP A 11 -13.82 1.38 8.08
N GLY A 12 -14.27 1.92 6.93
CA GLY A 12 -15.14 3.09 6.84
C GLY A 12 -14.39 4.42 6.90
N THR A 13 -13.06 4.40 7.07
CA THR A 13 -12.24 5.62 6.99
C THR A 13 -11.90 5.95 5.54
N ALA A 14 -11.29 7.11 5.32
CA ALA A 14 -10.87 7.56 4.00
C ALA A 14 -9.49 8.23 4.06
N ARG A 15 -8.73 8.18 2.96
CA ARG A 15 -7.38 8.78 2.86
C ARG A 15 -7.21 9.56 1.56
N GLY A 16 -6.77 10.81 1.67
CA GLY A 16 -6.18 11.57 0.56
C GLY A 16 -4.65 11.53 0.55
N TRP A 17 -4.05 11.35 1.73
CA TRP A 17 -2.63 11.16 2.00
C TRP A 17 -2.47 10.17 3.16
N LEU A 18 -1.25 9.68 3.38
CA LEU A 18 -0.94 8.84 4.55
C LEU A 18 -1.04 9.65 5.84
N GLN A 19 -1.49 8.99 6.90
CA GLN A 19 -1.61 9.53 8.25
C GLN A 19 -0.72 8.74 9.22
N ASP A 20 -0.40 9.34 10.36
CA ASP A 20 0.35 8.66 11.42
C ASP A 20 -0.35 7.37 11.85
N GLY A 21 0.42 6.30 11.97
CA GLY A 21 -0.07 4.97 12.28
C GLY A 21 -0.49 4.14 11.06
N ASP A 22 -0.67 4.74 9.87
CA ASP A 22 -0.96 3.97 8.65
C ASP A 22 0.19 3.00 8.36
N GLU A 23 -0.16 1.75 8.06
CA GLU A 23 0.77 0.71 7.60
C GLU A 23 0.54 0.44 6.11
N VAL A 24 1.61 0.49 5.34
CA VAL A 24 1.59 0.25 3.90
C VAL A 24 2.40 -1.01 3.60
N ILE A 25 1.77 -1.94 2.89
CA ILE A 25 2.39 -3.17 2.42
C ILE A 25 2.40 -3.14 0.89
N ILE A 26 3.59 -3.17 0.30
CA ILE A 26 3.78 -3.24 -1.15
C ILE A 26 4.28 -4.63 -1.50
N GLY A 27 3.53 -5.33 -2.35
CA GLY A 27 3.94 -6.62 -2.93
C GLY A 27 4.02 -6.53 -4.44
N ALA A 28 4.85 -7.36 -5.04
CA ALA A 28 4.92 -7.50 -6.48
C ALA A 28 5.04 -8.98 -6.86
N THR A 29 4.37 -9.36 -7.94
CA THR A 29 4.50 -10.69 -8.54
C THR A 29 4.56 -10.58 -10.06
N ALA A 30 5.29 -11.49 -10.69
CA ALA A 30 5.38 -11.61 -12.14
C ALA A 30 5.02 -13.03 -12.58
N MET A 31 4.53 -13.15 -13.82
CA MET A 31 4.28 -14.44 -14.45
C MET A 31 5.46 -14.79 -15.37
N GLY A 32 6.03 -15.98 -15.21
CA GLY A 32 7.05 -16.54 -16.09
C GLY A 32 6.45 -17.15 -17.36
N ALA A 33 7.31 -17.48 -18.33
CA ALA A 33 6.93 -18.01 -19.64
C ALA A 33 6.03 -19.27 -19.55
N ASP A 34 6.28 -20.12 -18.55
CA ASP A 34 5.53 -21.37 -18.35
C ASP A 34 4.35 -21.21 -17.37
N GLY A 35 3.91 -19.98 -17.13
CA GLY A 35 2.84 -19.69 -16.17
C GLY A 35 3.25 -19.80 -14.69
N THR A 36 4.55 -20.00 -14.41
CA THR A 36 5.06 -20.00 -13.04
C THR A 36 4.97 -18.60 -12.45
N ARG A 37 4.54 -18.49 -11.18
CA ARG A 37 4.48 -17.20 -10.48
C ARG A 37 5.77 -16.93 -9.73
N LEU A 38 6.42 -15.82 -10.03
CA LEU A 38 7.53 -15.27 -9.25
C LEU A 38 7.00 -14.21 -8.29
N SER A 39 7.39 -14.31 -7.02
CA SER A 39 7.04 -13.35 -5.97
C SER A 39 8.28 -12.62 -5.49
N PHE A 40 8.14 -11.32 -5.24
CA PHE A 40 9.18 -10.49 -4.62
C PHE A 40 9.04 -10.40 -3.10
N GLY A 41 8.08 -11.12 -2.51
CA GLY A 41 7.72 -10.95 -1.10
C GLY A 41 6.99 -9.62 -0.87
N THR A 42 7.13 -9.06 0.33
CA THR A 42 6.47 -7.81 0.72
C THR A 42 7.44 -6.83 1.35
N LEU A 43 7.28 -5.55 1.01
CA LEU A 43 7.86 -4.41 1.70
C LEU A 43 6.80 -3.81 2.63
N THR A 44 7.09 -3.73 3.91
CA THR A 44 6.18 -3.15 4.91
C THR A 44 6.81 -1.91 5.55
N GLY A 45 6.01 -0.85 5.69
CA GLY A 45 6.41 0.37 6.40
C GLY A 45 5.22 0.97 7.15
N ARG A 46 5.52 1.64 8.27
CA ARG A 46 4.54 2.36 9.08
C ARG A 46 4.92 3.83 9.16
N VAL A 47 3.94 4.72 8.99
CA VAL A 47 4.14 6.15 9.19
C VAL A 47 4.18 6.43 10.70
N ALA A 48 5.34 6.85 11.18
CA ALA A 48 5.49 7.29 12.56
C ALA A 48 5.07 8.75 12.71
N PRO A 49 4.56 9.16 13.89
CA PRO A 49 4.34 10.57 14.17
C PRO A 49 5.59 11.43 14.01
N ALA A 50 5.38 12.68 13.64
CA ALA A 50 6.43 13.68 13.65
C ALA A 50 6.95 13.95 15.07
N VAL A 51 8.22 14.35 15.17
CA VAL A 51 8.89 14.76 16.42
C VAL A 51 8.95 16.27 16.58
#